data_AF-A0A9Q1AF25-F1
#
_entry.id   AF-A0A9Q1AF25-F1
#
_cell.length_a   1.000
_cell.length_b   1.000
_cell.length_c   1.000
_cell.angle_alpha   90.00
_cell.angle_beta   90.00
_cell.angle_gamma   90.00
#
_symmetry.space_group_name_H-M   'P 1'
#
loop_
_entity.id
_entity.type
_entity.pdbx_description
1 polymer ?
#
loop_
_entity_poly.entity_id
_entity_poly.type
_entity_poly.pdbx_seq_one_letter_code
_entity_poly.pdbx_strand_id
1 'polypeptide(L)'
;MFVVLAMVLRRKPDALVYVLPTLRESSNYQGQDKLVVIVWMIAQASHGDLAVGLYSWAHNLLPIMSGKNSNPQSRDIILQLVEKILSAPKAKSILVSGAVRKGERLMPPSALEILLRATFPPSSARIKATERFGAIYPFLKEVALAGASGSKAMKQVSQQILSFALKAAGDSIPELSKEAAGISIWCLTENADCYKRWGEVYQDNLEASVAILKRLTEEWKGLSVKMAPLDPLRKTIENFQTEE
;
A
#
# COMPACT_ATOMS: atom_id res chain seq x y z
N MET A 1 -6.43 12.10 33.40
CA MET A 1 -5.26 11.98 32.49
C MET A 1 -5.67 11.70 31.04
N PHE A 2 -6.39 10.60 30.74
CA PHE A 2 -6.79 10.24 29.35
C PHE A 2 -7.66 11.30 28.63
N VAL A 3 -8.55 12.01 29.34
CA VAL A 3 -9.36 13.09 28.74
C VAL A 3 -8.48 14.22 28.21
N VAL A 4 -7.51 14.67 29.01
CA VAL A 4 -6.56 15.72 28.62
C VAL A 4 -5.72 15.26 27.43
N LEU A 5 -5.19 14.04 27.48
CA LEU A 5 -4.43 13.47 26.37
C LEU A 5 -5.27 13.38 25.07
N ALA A 6 -6.53 12.96 25.17
CA ALA A 6 -7.43 12.92 24.02
C ALA A 6 -7.68 14.32 23.43
N MET A 7 -7.90 15.33 24.29
CA MET A 7 -8.06 16.72 23.85
C MET A 7 -6.80 17.24 23.15
N VAL A 8 -5.61 16.91 23.67
CA VAL A 8 -4.33 17.28 23.05
C VAL A 8 -4.17 16.61 21.69
N LEU A 9 -4.39 15.29 21.59
CA LEU A 9 -4.25 14.54 20.34
C LEU A 9 -5.24 14.98 19.26
N ARG A 10 -6.47 15.36 19.64
CA ARG A 10 -7.46 15.91 18.69
C ARG A 10 -7.10 17.31 18.22
N ARG A 11 -6.51 18.14 19.10
CA ARG A 11 -6.17 19.53 18.79
C ARG A 11 -4.83 19.68 18.07
N LYS A 12 -3.89 18.77 18.30
CA LYS A 12 -2.55 18.72 17.68
C LYS A 12 -2.20 17.27 17.28
N PRO A 13 -2.88 16.72 16.27
CA PRO A 13 -2.67 15.32 15.86
C PRO A 13 -1.23 15.05 15.42
N ASP A 14 -0.54 16.02 14.80
CA ASP A 14 0.86 15.90 14.37
C ASP A 14 1.83 15.53 15.48
N ALA A 15 1.54 15.90 16.73
CA ALA A 15 2.37 15.54 17.88
C ALA A 15 2.53 14.01 17.99
N LEU A 16 1.49 13.25 17.62
CA LEU A 16 1.53 11.79 17.64
C LEU A 16 2.56 11.22 16.66
N VAL A 17 2.74 11.85 15.51
CA VAL A 17 3.68 11.41 14.46
C VAL A 17 5.13 11.46 14.96
N TYR A 18 5.46 12.39 15.87
CA TYR A 18 6.79 12.48 16.48
C TYR A 18 7.00 11.46 17.61
N VAL A 19 5.93 11.06 18.30
CA VAL A 19 6.01 10.17 19.47
C VAL A 19 5.98 8.69 19.07
N LEU A 20 5.23 8.33 18.02
CA LEU A 20 5.03 6.94 17.59
C LEU A 20 6.32 6.15 17.32
N PRO A 21 7.35 6.70 16.64
CA PRO A 21 8.62 5.99 16.44
C PRO A 21 9.28 5.59 17.76
N THR A 22 9.28 6.50 18.74
CA THR A 22 9.87 6.25 20.07
C THR A 22 9.11 5.15 20.82
N LEU A 23 7.77 5.13 20.71
CA LEU A 23 6.94 4.07 21.30
C LEU A 23 7.16 2.71 20.63
N ARG A 24 7.48 2.68 19.34
CA ARG A 24 7.77 1.45 18.61
C ARG A 24 9.12 0.84 19.00
N GLU A 25 10.14 1.67 19.17
CA GLU A 25 11.52 1.24 19.43
C GLU A 25 11.74 0.83 20.89
N SER A 26 10.99 1.42 21.81
CA SER A 26 11.14 1.14 23.24
C SER A 26 10.43 -0.16 23.64
N SER A 27 11.20 -1.10 24.19
CA SER A 27 10.70 -2.38 24.72
C SER A 27 9.62 -2.21 25.80
N ASN A 28 9.62 -1.08 26.51
CA ASN A 28 8.64 -0.74 27.55
C ASN A 28 7.21 -0.50 26.99
N TYR A 29 7.08 -0.33 25.68
CA TYR A 29 5.79 -0.08 25.01
C TYR A 29 5.41 -1.22 24.05
N GLN A 30 6.09 -2.36 24.15
CA GLN A 30 5.70 -3.59 23.47
C GLN A 30 4.71 -4.39 24.33
N GLY A 31 3.70 -4.99 23.68
CA GLY A 31 2.69 -5.81 24.36
C GLY A 31 1.25 -5.45 23.99
N GLN A 32 0.32 -6.34 24.33
CA GLN A 32 -1.11 -6.21 23.96
C GLN A 32 -1.77 -4.98 24.59
N ASP A 33 -1.60 -4.77 25.88
CA ASP A 33 -2.21 -3.63 26.58
C ASP A 33 -1.71 -2.30 26.02
N LYS A 34 -0.43 -2.24 25.63
CA LYS A 34 0.18 -1.05 25.04
C LYS A 34 -0.33 -0.80 23.63
N LEU A 35 -0.55 -1.85 22.83
CA LEU A 35 -1.14 -1.75 21.51
C LEU A 35 -2.54 -1.13 21.57
N VAL A 36 -3.38 -1.53 22.53
CA VAL A 36 -4.72 -0.95 22.70
C VAL A 36 -4.64 0.56 22.96
N VAL A 37 -3.68 1.00 23.78
CA VAL A 37 -3.44 2.43 24.04
C VAL A 37 -2.94 3.15 22.78
N ILE A 38 -2.04 2.54 22.00
CA ILE A 38 -1.54 3.10 20.74
C ILE A 38 -2.68 3.26 19.72
N VAL A 39 -3.51 2.22 19.54
CA VAL A 39 -4.68 2.28 18.67
C VAL A 39 -5.64 3.36 19.13
N TRP A 40 -5.89 3.47 20.44
CA TRP A 40 -6.73 4.53 20.99
C TRP A 40 -6.15 5.93 20.74
N MET A 41 -4.84 6.13 20.88
CA MET A 41 -4.18 7.41 20.59
C MET A 41 -4.32 7.79 19.11
N ILE A 42 -4.11 6.83 18.20
CA ILE A 42 -4.29 7.04 16.76
C ILE A 42 -5.76 7.35 16.45
N ALA A 43 -6.69 6.65 17.11
CA ALA A 43 -8.11 6.96 17.01
C ALA A 43 -8.38 8.41 17.46
N GLN A 44 -7.77 8.92 18.53
CA GLN A 44 -7.97 10.32 18.91
C GLN A 44 -7.40 11.31 17.88
N ALA A 45 -6.19 11.05 17.38
CA ALA A 45 -5.58 11.87 16.35
C ALA A 45 -6.41 11.90 15.06
N SER A 46 -7.03 10.77 14.67
CA SER A 46 -7.86 10.70 13.47
C SER A 46 -9.14 11.53 13.53
N HIS A 47 -9.64 11.89 14.72
CA HIS A 47 -10.75 12.85 14.83
C HIS A 47 -10.30 14.28 14.56
N GLY A 48 -9.03 14.60 14.82
CA GLY A 48 -8.45 15.92 14.50
C GLY A 48 -8.00 16.02 13.06
N ASP A 49 -7.33 14.97 12.56
CA ASP A 49 -6.84 14.87 11.19
C ASP A 49 -6.82 13.40 10.72
N LEU A 50 -7.65 13.10 9.72
CA LEU A 50 -7.73 11.76 9.12
C LEU A 50 -6.42 11.33 8.48
N ALA A 51 -5.66 12.25 7.88
CA ALA A 51 -4.40 11.95 7.22
C ALA A 51 -3.35 11.49 8.25
N VAL A 52 -3.26 12.18 9.39
CA VAL A 52 -2.40 11.76 10.51
C VAL A 52 -2.81 10.39 11.05
N GLY A 53 -4.13 10.16 11.17
CA GLY A 53 -4.67 8.87 11.58
C GLY A 53 -4.24 7.73 10.66
N LEU A 54 -4.47 7.88 9.35
CA LEU A 54 -4.12 6.86 8.36
C LEU A 54 -2.60 6.67 8.26
N TYR A 55 -1.83 7.75 8.22
CA TYR A 55 -0.37 7.70 8.22
C TYR A 55 0.13 6.88 9.42
N SER A 56 -0.37 7.19 10.62
CA SER A 56 0.04 6.52 11.85
C SER A 56 -0.30 5.03 11.82
N TRP A 57 -1.49 4.69 11.33
CA TRP A 57 -1.92 3.31 11.15
C TRP A 57 -1.02 2.55 10.16
N ALA A 58 -0.73 3.14 8.99
CA ALA A 58 0.04 2.50 7.93
C ALA A 58 1.50 2.24 8.33
N HIS A 59 2.13 3.18 9.06
CA HIS A 59 3.54 3.09 9.43
C HIS A 59 3.80 2.26 10.69
N ASN A 60 2.80 2.16 11.59
CA ASN A 60 3.02 1.59 12.92
C ASN A 60 2.16 0.36 13.21
N LEU A 61 0.89 0.34 12.77
CA LEU A 61 -0.04 -0.74 13.13
C LEU A 61 -0.09 -1.83 12.07
N LEU A 62 -0.14 -1.45 10.79
CA LEU A 62 -0.23 -2.40 9.69
C LEU A 62 0.93 -3.42 9.67
N PRO A 63 2.22 -3.05 9.90
CA PRO A 63 3.30 -4.02 9.94
C PRO A 63 3.18 -5.08 11.04
N ILE A 64 2.50 -4.75 12.16
CA ILE A 64 2.27 -5.68 13.26
C ILE A 64 1.32 -6.81 12.82
N MET A 65 0.34 -6.49 11.97
CA MET A 65 -0.66 -7.46 11.48
C MET A 65 -0.04 -8.53 10.56
N SER A 66 1.03 -8.19 9.86
CA SER A 66 1.75 -9.09 8.94
C SER A 66 2.78 -9.98 9.64
N GLY A 67 3.02 -9.78 10.94
CA GLY A 67 3.94 -10.60 11.72
C GLY A 67 3.41 -12.02 11.96
N LYS A 68 4.33 -13.00 12.00
CA LYS A 68 4.02 -14.42 12.25
C LYS A 68 3.27 -14.68 13.57
N ASN A 69 3.35 -13.76 14.53
CA ASN A 69 2.70 -13.85 15.85
C ASN A 69 1.50 -12.90 16.01
N SER A 70 0.90 -12.42 14.91
CA SER A 70 -0.27 -11.53 14.97
C SER A 70 -1.47 -12.26 15.58
N ASN A 71 -1.82 -11.91 16.81
CA ASN A 71 -3.02 -12.44 17.45
C ASN A 71 -4.31 -11.86 16.81
N PRO A 72 -5.43 -12.61 16.83
CA PRO A 72 -6.68 -12.18 16.20
C PRO A 72 -7.28 -10.90 16.79
N GLN A 73 -7.16 -10.67 18.10
CA GLN A 73 -7.74 -9.50 18.77
C GLN A 73 -7.05 -8.19 18.35
N SER A 74 -5.72 -8.18 18.32
CA SER A 74 -4.91 -7.08 17.79
C SER A 74 -5.30 -6.78 16.35
N ARG A 75 -5.38 -7.81 15.51
CA ARG A 75 -5.76 -7.66 14.11
C ARG A 75 -7.15 -7.02 13.97
N ASP A 76 -8.10 -7.48 14.78
CA ASP A 76 -9.46 -6.96 14.78
C ASP A 76 -9.51 -5.47 15.17
N ILE A 77 -8.88 -5.10 16.27
CA ILE A 77 -8.83 -3.71 16.76
C ILE A 77 -8.13 -2.77 15.76
N ILE A 78 -7.04 -3.24 15.12
CA ILE A 78 -6.33 -2.47 14.09
C ILE A 78 -7.20 -2.28 12.84
N LEU A 79 -7.94 -3.30 12.41
CA LEU A 79 -8.87 -3.20 11.27
C LEU A 79 -10.05 -2.27 11.58
N GLN A 80 -10.63 -2.38 12.78
CA GLN A 80 -11.73 -1.51 13.19
C GLN A 80 -11.34 -0.03 13.15
N LEU A 81 -10.11 0.30 13.53
CA LEU A 81 -9.59 1.66 13.46
C LEU A 81 -9.56 2.17 12.01
N VAL A 82 -8.95 1.43 11.08
CA VAL A 82 -8.85 1.90 9.68
C VAL A 82 -10.22 1.95 9.02
N GLU A 83 -11.10 0.99 9.28
CA GLU A 83 -12.49 1.02 8.79
C GLU A 83 -13.19 2.29 9.24
N LYS A 84 -13.06 2.67 10.52
CA LYS A 84 -13.61 3.93 11.04
C LYS A 84 -13.02 5.16 10.34
N ILE A 85 -11.71 5.18 10.07
CA ILE A 85 -11.06 6.28 9.35
C ILE A 85 -11.61 6.39 7.93
N LEU A 86 -11.75 5.28 7.22
CA LEU A 86 -12.23 5.25 5.84
C LEU A 86 -13.74 5.53 5.73
N SER A 87 -14.53 5.20 6.75
CA SER A 87 -15.96 5.54 6.84
C SER A 87 -16.22 7.00 7.21
N ALA A 88 -15.20 7.81 7.52
CA ALA A 88 -15.40 9.20 7.88
C ALA A 88 -15.95 10.03 6.70
N PRO A 89 -16.79 11.05 6.95
CA PRO A 89 -17.30 11.92 5.89
C PRO A 89 -16.16 12.55 5.10
N LYS A 90 -16.23 12.49 3.76
CA LYS A 90 -15.20 13.03 2.85
C LYS A 90 -13.81 12.39 3.02
N ALA A 91 -13.71 11.21 3.67
CA ALA A 91 -12.44 10.52 3.86
C ALA A 91 -11.67 10.35 2.54
N LYS A 92 -12.37 9.99 1.45
CA LYS A 92 -11.74 9.79 0.14
C LYS A 92 -11.03 11.02 -0.38
N SER A 93 -11.70 12.17 -0.44
CA SER A 93 -11.08 13.41 -0.91
C SER A 93 -9.95 13.87 0.01
N ILE A 94 -10.11 13.70 1.32
CA ILE A 94 -9.11 14.12 2.31
C ILE A 94 -7.85 13.25 2.22
N LEU A 95 -8.01 11.93 2.14
CA LEU A 95 -6.88 10.99 2.20
C LEU A 95 -6.14 10.87 0.88
N VAL A 96 -6.82 10.97 -0.28
CA VAL A 96 -6.16 10.93 -1.59
C VAL A 96 -5.31 12.18 -1.83
N SER A 97 -5.72 13.34 -1.28
CA SER A 97 -4.97 14.60 -1.37
C SER A 97 -4.12 14.91 -0.13
N GLY A 98 -4.23 14.08 0.90
CA GLY A 98 -3.68 14.35 2.22
C GLY A 98 -2.16 14.17 2.28
N ALA A 99 -1.51 15.01 3.07
CA ALA A 99 -0.08 14.90 3.38
C ALA A 99 0.12 15.25 4.84
N VAL A 100 0.99 14.50 5.53
CA VAL A 100 1.29 14.70 6.96
C VAL A 100 2.65 15.37 7.14
N ARG A 101 3.67 14.91 6.41
CA ARG A 101 5.00 15.52 6.37
C ARG A 101 5.45 15.73 4.94
N LYS A 102 6.22 16.79 4.72
CA LYS A 102 6.79 17.09 3.41
C LYS A 102 7.68 15.92 2.96
N GLY A 103 7.31 15.28 1.87
CA GLY A 103 8.06 14.17 1.29
C GLY A 103 7.67 12.78 1.82
N GLU A 104 6.80 12.68 2.82
CA GLU A 104 6.32 11.39 3.32
C GLU A 104 4.90 11.10 2.81
N ARG A 105 4.67 9.86 2.34
CA ARG A 105 3.35 9.42 1.85
C ARG A 105 2.51 8.93 3.02
N LEU A 106 1.19 9.10 2.95
CA LEU A 106 0.27 8.49 3.92
C LEU A 106 0.39 6.97 3.91
N MET A 107 0.47 6.41 2.70
CA MET A 107 0.62 4.98 2.45
C MET A 107 1.96 4.73 1.73
N PRO A 108 3.00 4.25 2.42
CA PRO A 108 4.28 3.94 1.80
C PRO A 108 4.19 2.65 0.95
N PRO A 109 5.12 2.41 0.00
CA PRO A 109 5.12 1.21 -0.84
C PRO A 109 5.10 -0.11 -0.04
N SER A 110 5.81 -0.16 1.09
CA SER A 110 5.80 -1.34 1.97
C SER A 110 4.43 -1.63 2.59
N ALA A 111 3.65 -0.60 2.91
CA ALA A 111 2.28 -0.77 3.39
C ALA A 111 1.36 -1.29 2.29
N LEU A 112 1.55 -0.84 1.04
CA LEU A 112 0.82 -1.36 -0.10
C LEU A 112 1.16 -2.84 -0.37
N GLU A 113 2.44 -3.23 -0.28
CA GLU A 113 2.85 -4.63 -0.41
C GLU A 113 2.17 -5.53 0.65
N ILE A 114 2.17 -5.07 1.91
CA ILE A 114 1.49 -5.76 3.00
C ILE A 114 0.00 -5.94 2.70
N LEU A 115 -0.68 -4.85 2.31
CA LEU A 115 -2.11 -4.88 1.99
C LEU A 115 -2.41 -5.83 0.85
N LEU A 116 -1.62 -5.79 -0.22
CA LEU A 116 -1.77 -6.66 -1.37
C LEU A 116 -1.74 -8.15 -0.94
N ARG A 117 -0.73 -8.55 -0.15
CA ARG A 117 -0.63 -9.94 0.33
C ARG A 117 -1.70 -10.32 1.36
N ALA A 118 -2.12 -9.37 2.20
CA ALA A 118 -3.18 -9.61 3.19
C ALA A 118 -4.57 -9.77 2.55
N THR A 119 -4.81 -9.07 1.43
CA THR A 119 -6.06 -9.14 0.67
C THR A 119 -6.16 -10.39 -0.18
N PHE A 120 -5.05 -10.83 -0.78
CA PHE A 120 -5.02 -11.99 -1.69
C PHE A 120 -4.11 -13.12 -1.16
N PRO A 121 -4.40 -13.71 0.02
CA PRO A 121 -3.65 -14.85 0.52
C PRO A 121 -4.03 -16.14 -0.24
N PRO A 122 -3.22 -17.21 -0.13
CA PRO A 122 -3.61 -18.54 -0.58
C PRO A 122 -4.94 -18.97 0.03
N SER A 123 -5.72 -19.78 -0.68
CA SER A 123 -7.03 -20.25 -0.21
C SER A 123 -6.99 -20.90 1.18
N SER A 124 -5.91 -21.63 1.50
CA SER A 124 -5.69 -22.27 2.80
C SER A 124 -5.43 -21.29 3.95
N ALA A 125 -5.03 -20.06 3.65
CA ALA A 125 -4.71 -19.02 4.63
C ALA A 125 -5.82 -17.96 4.74
N ARG A 126 -6.94 -18.11 4.02
CA ARG A 126 -8.08 -17.21 4.11
C ARG A 126 -8.74 -17.31 5.49
N ILE A 127 -8.97 -16.17 6.10
CA ILE A 127 -9.62 -16.02 7.41
C ILE A 127 -10.70 -14.95 7.34
N LYS A 128 -11.55 -14.82 8.36
CA LYS A 128 -12.59 -13.76 8.42
C LYS A 128 -12.03 -12.34 8.18
N ALA A 129 -10.79 -12.08 8.59
CA ALA A 129 -10.15 -10.79 8.36
C ALA A 129 -9.83 -10.52 6.87
N THR A 130 -9.69 -11.56 6.04
CA THR A 130 -9.39 -11.42 4.60
C THR A 130 -10.49 -10.67 3.87
N GLU A 131 -11.76 -10.90 4.22
CA GLU A 131 -12.90 -10.15 3.63
C GLU A 131 -12.84 -8.66 3.97
N ARG A 132 -12.44 -8.34 5.21
CA ARG A 132 -12.27 -6.95 5.67
C ARG A 132 -11.14 -6.25 4.94
N PHE A 133 -10.02 -6.95 4.73
CA PHE A 133 -8.94 -6.45 3.86
C PHE A 133 -9.44 -6.19 2.43
N GLY A 134 -10.20 -7.12 1.85
CA GLY A 134 -10.85 -6.92 0.55
C GLY A 134 -11.73 -5.68 0.47
N ALA A 135 -12.46 -5.35 1.54
CA ALA A 135 -13.32 -4.18 1.59
C ALA A 135 -12.54 -2.85 1.65
N ILE A 136 -11.46 -2.79 2.44
CA ILE A 136 -10.67 -1.55 2.60
C ILE A 136 -9.61 -1.36 1.50
N TYR A 137 -9.18 -2.45 0.86
CA TYR A 137 -8.06 -2.47 -0.07
C TYR A 137 -8.21 -1.51 -1.26
N PRO A 138 -9.34 -1.44 -1.99
CA PRO A 138 -9.46 -0.55 -3.15
C PRO A 138 -9.20 0.91 -2.81
N PHE A 139 -9.70 1.38 -1.67
CA PHE A 139 -9.51 2.74 -1.20
C PHE A 139 -8.05 2.96 -0.75
N LEU A 140 -7.49 2.07 0.06
CA LEU A 140 -6.10 2.21 0.51
C LEU A 140 -5.08 2.13 -0.64
N LYS A 141 -5.37 1.31 -1.66
CA LYS A 141 -4.61 1.28 -2.92
C LYS A 141 -4.66 2.62 -3.63
N GLU A 142 -5.84 3.22 -3.76
CA GLU A 142 -5.98 4.56 -4.37
C GLU A 142 -5.14 5.60 -3.63
N VAL A 143 -5.15 5.59 -2.29
CA VAL A 143 -4.32 6.48 -1.47
C VAL A 143 -2.82 6.21 -1.67
N ALA A 144 -2.40 4.94 -1.76
CA ALA A 144 -1.01 4.58 -1.99
C ALA A 144 -0.49 5.02 -3.37
N LEU A 145 -1.34 4.92 -4.39
CA LEU A 145 -1.01 5.29 -5.77
C LEU A 145 -1.26 6.79 -6.06
N ALA A 146 -1.88 7.53 -5.13
CA ALA A 146 -2.15 8.96 -5.30
C ALA A 146 -0.86 9.80 -5.27
N GLY A 147 -0.73 10.76 -6.18
CA GLY A 147 0.40 11.68 -6.26
C GLY A 147 0.44 12.43 -7.58
N ALA A 148 1.32 13.44 -7.66
CA ALA A 148 1.55 14.15 -8.92
C ALA A 148 2.31 13.26 -9.92
N SER A 149 1.60 12.84 -10.97
CA SER A 149 2.15 12.01 -12.04
C SER A 149 3.37 12.68 -12.69
N GLY A 150 4.38 11.88 -13.05
CA GLY A 150 5.63 12.36 -13.64
C GLY A 150 6.60 13.09 -12.69
N SER A 151 6.20 13.39 -11.44
CA SER A 151 7.10 14.02 -10.46
C SER A 151 8.27 13.12 -10.07
N LYS A 152 9.41 13.71 -9.68
CA LYS A 152 10.61 12.95 -9.27
C LYS A 152 10.32 11.95 -8.15
N ALA A 153 9.54 12.35 -7.15
CA ALA A 153 9.13 11.49 -6.05
C ALA A 153 8.24 10.34 -6.54
N MET A 154 7.32 10.61 -7.48
CA MET A 154 6.44 9.59 -8.02
C MET A 154 7.19 8.55 -8.85
N LYS A 155 8.18 8.97 -9.66
CA LYS A 155 9.06 8.06 -10.40
C LYS A 155 9.84 7.10 -9.50
N GLN A 156 10.38 7.61 -8.39
CA GLN A 156 11.07 6.77 -7.41
C GLN A 156 10.13 5.76 -6.77
N VAL A 157 8.92 6.19 -6.42
CA VAL A 157 7.94 5.33 -5.76
C VAL A 157 7.38 4.27 -6.71
N SER A 158 7.13 4.60 -7.98
CA SER A 158 6.67 3.60 -8.95
C SER A 158 7.71 2.50 -9.18
N GLN A 159 9.02 2.80 -9.14
CA GLN A 159 10.07 1.77 -9.18
C GLN A 159 10.06 0.85 -7.94
N GLN A 160 9.88 1.43 -6.75
CA GLN A 160 9.77 0.66 -5.51
C GLN A 160 8.53 -0.25 -5.52
N ILE A 161 7.39 0.28 -6.00
CA ILE A 161 6.14 -0.47 -6.12
C ILE A 161 6.29 -1.60 -7.14
N LEU A 162 6.85 -1.30 -8.32
CA LEU A 162 7.07 -2.30 -9.36
C LEU A 162 7.89 -3.48 -8.84
N SER A 163 8.90 -3.22 -8.01
CA SER A 163 9.80 -4.26 -7.51
C SER A 163 9.07 -5.37 -6.73
N PHE A 164 8.08 -5.04 -5.90
CA PHE A 164 7.28 -6.07 -5.21
C PHE A 164 6.11 -6.56 -6.08
N ALA A 165 5.56 -5.71 -6.94
CA ALA A 165 4.45 -6.07 -7.82
C ALA A 165 4.87 -7.11 -8.86
N LEU A 166 6.08 -7.02 -9.42
CA LEU A 166 6.65 -8.05 -10.30
C LEU A 166 6.74 -9.40 -9.57
N LYS A 167 7.26 -9.42 -8.34
CA LYS A 167 7.35 -10.65 -7.54
C LYS A 167 5.97 -11.26 -7.28
N ALA A 168 4.99 -10.44 -6.91
CA ALA A 168 3.63 -10.90 -6.65
C ALA A 168 2.87 -11.31 -7.94
N ALA A 169 3.20 -10.72 -9.10
CA ALA A 169 2.61 -11.08 -10.38
C ALA A 169 2.99 -12.49 -10.83
N GLY A 170 4.20 -12.96 -10.46
CA GLY A 170 4.65 -14.33 -10.72
C GLY A 170 4.21 -15.36 -9.68
N ASP A 171 3.40 -14.95 -8.69
CA ASP A 171 2.92 -15.87 -7.66
C ASP A 171 1.88 -16.86 -8.24
N SER A 172 1.77 -18.04 -7.65
CA SER A 172 0.82 -19.08 -8.08
C SER A 172 -0.62 -18.78 -7.68
N ILE A 173 -0.85 -17.78 -6.82
CA ILE A 173 -2.18 -17.33 -6.41
C ILE A 173 -2.79 -16.46 -7.52
N PRO A 174 -3.84 -16.91 -8.24
CA PRO A 174 -4.32 -16.22 -9.43
C PRO A 174 -4.84 -14.80 -9.18
N GLU A 175 -5.55 -14.58 -8.07
CA GLU A 175 -6.10 -13.25 -7.75
C GLU A 175 -4.99 -12.26 -7.36
N LEU A 176 -3.96 -12.72 -6.64
CA LEU A 176 -2.78 -11.92 -6.32
C LEU A 176 -2.01 -11.57 -7.58
N SER A 177 -1.72 -12.57 -8.41
CA SER A 177 -1.00 -12.40 -9.67
C SER A 177 -1.70 -11.37 -10.58
N LYS A 178 -3.02 -11.53 -10.74
CA LYS A 178 -3.83 -10.62 -11.55
C LYS A 178 -3.79 -9.18 -11.03
N GLU A 179 -3.99 -8.98 -9.73
CA GLU A 179 -3.97 -7.65 -9.13
C GLU A 179 -2.57 -7.01 -9.20
N ALA A 180 -1.53 -7.78 -8.91
CA ALA A 180 -0.15 -7.34 -8.98
C ALA A 180 0.27 -6.97 -10.41
N ALA A 181 -0.17 -7.72 -11.42
CA ALA A 181 0.02 -7.36 -12.83
C ALA A 181 -0.61 -6.00 -13.15
N GLY A 182 -1.79 -5.69 -12.61
CA GLY A 182 -2.43 -4.38 -12.76
C GLY A 182 -1.61 -3.24 -12.13
N ILE A 183 -1.04 -3.47 -10.94
CA ILE A 183 -0.14 -2.51 -10.27
C ILE A 183 1.16 -2.33 -11.08
N SER A 184 1.73 -3.39 -11.64
CA SER A 184 2.90 -3.33 -12.51
C SER A 184 2.64 -2.48 -13.75
N ILE A 185 1.50 -2.69 -14.42
CA ILE A 185 1.07 -1.87 -15.57
C ILE A 185 0.94 -0.40 -15.17
N TRP A 186 0.33 -0.10 -14.02
CA TRP A 186 0.27 1.27 -13.50
C TRP A 186 1.66 1.88 -13.29
N CYS A 187 2.63 1.10 -12.79
CA CYS A 187 4.01 1.58 -12.64
C CYS A 187 4.67 1.89 -14.00
N LEU A 188 4.40 1.07 -15.02
CA LEU A 188 4.88 1.25 -16.40
C LEU A 188 4.27 2.50 -17.06
N THR A 189 3.00 2.82 -16.76
CA THR A 189 2.36 4.06 -17.24
C THR A 189 2.93 5.30 -16.56
N GLU A 190 3.30 5.20 -15.28
CA GLU A 190 3.77 6.35 -14.50
C GLU A 190 5.24 6.69 -14.73
N ASN A 191 6.09 5.71 -15.06
CA ASN A 191 7.53 5.93 -15.20
C ASN A 191 8.15 5.02 -16.26
N ALA A 192 8.72 5.63 -17.30
CA ALA A 192 9.41 4.91 -18.37
C ALA A 192 10.63 4.10 -17.89
N ASP A 193 11.26 4.46 -16.77
CA ASP A 193 12.37 3.66 -16.22
C ASP A 193 11.89 2.33 -15.63
N CYS A 194 10.59 2.16 -15.36
CA CYS A 194 10.02 0.89 -14.95
C CYS A 194 10.17 -0.20 -16.03
N TYR A 195 10.20 0.18 -17.32
CA TYR A 195 10.43 -0.78 -18.42
C TYR A 195 11.84 -1.38 -18.36
N LYS A 196 12.86 -0.54 -18.08
CA LYS A 196 14.24 -1.03 -17.89
C LYS A 196 14.29 -2.00 -16.73
N ARG A 197 13.67 -1.65 -15.60
CA ARG A 197 13.64 -2.52 -14.43
C ARG A 197 12.93 -3.85 -14.69
N TRP A 198 11.85 -3.84 -15.48
CA TRP A 198 11.19 -5.07 -15.90
C TRP A 198 12.10 -5.91 -16.80
N GLY A 199 12.77 -5.28 -17.78
CA GLY A 199 13.75 -5.92 -18.66
C GLY A 199 14.98 -6.49 -17.94
N GLU A 200 15.37 -5.96 -16.79
CA GLU A 200 16.47 -6.51 -15.99
C GLU A 200 16.10 -7.78 -15.23
N VAL A 201 14.82 -8.00 -14.94
CA VAL A 201 14.38 -9.07 -14.00
C VAL A 201 13.39 -10.06 -14.62
N TYR A 202 13.02 -9.90 -15.89
CA TYR A 202 12.00 -10.75 -16.51
C TYR A 202 12.45 -12.21 -16.62
N GLN A 203 13.73 -12.47 -16.88
CA GLN A 203 14.28 -13.82 -16.95
C GLN A 203 14.17 -14.56 -15.62
N ASP A 204 14.32 -13.84 -14.50
CA ASP A 204 14.18 -14.40 -13.15
C ASP A 204 12.71 -14.70 -12.79
N ASN A 205 11.75 -14.16 -13.55
CA ASN A 205 10.32 -14.27 -13.27
C ASN A 205 9.48 -14.16 -14.54
N LEU A 206 9.51 -15.23 -15.35
CA LEU A 206 8.76 -15.32 -16.59
C LEU A 206 7.25 -15.29 -16.35
N GLU A 207 6.79 -15.93 -15.28
CA GLU A 207 5.38 -15.99 -14.88
C GLU A 207 4.79 -14.59 -14.66
N ALA A 208 5.54 -13.70 -14.01
CA ALA A 208 5.14 -12.30 -13.84
C ALA A 208 4.98 -11.60 -15.18
N SER A 209 5.92 -11.82 -16.10
CA SER A 209 5.91 -11.19 -17.43
C SER A 209 4.73 -11.68 -18.27
N VAL A 210 4.45 -12.99 -18.24
CA VAL A 210 3.26 -13.58 -18.87
C VAL A 210 1.97 -12.99 -18.29
N ALA A 211 1.87 -12.88 -16.96
CA ALA A 211 0.69 -12.29 -16.32
C ALA A 211 0.46 -10.82 -16.72
N ILE A 212 1.54 -10.03 -16.80
CA ILE A 212 1.50 -8.62 -17.21
C ILE A 212 1.11 -8.49 -18.68
N LEU A 213 1.75 -9.25 -19.57
CA LEU A 213 1.47 -9.23 -21.01
C LEU A 213 0.03 -9.68 -21.32
N LYS A 214 -0.43 -10.73 -20.63
CA LYS A 214 -1.82 -11.20 -20.74
C LYS A 214 -2.80 -10.09 -20.35
N ARG A 215 -2.58 -9.44 -19.20
CA ARG A 215 -3.44 -8.34 -18.76
C ARG A 215 -3.37 -7.11 -19.69
N LEU A 216 -2.19 -6.77 -20.19
CA LEU A 216 -2.02 -5.71 -21.19
C LEU A 216 -2.85 -5.99 -22.45
N THR A 217 -2.87 -7.25 -22.90
CA THR A 217 -3.65 -7.68 -24.07
C THR A 217 -5.15 -7.58 -23.81
N GLU A 218 -5.60 -8.03 -22.63
CA GLU A 218 -7.02 -7.97 -22.21
C GLU A 218 -7.55 -6.52 -22.11
N GLU A 219 -6.73 -5.59 -21.60
CA GLU A 219 -7.14 -4.20 -21.31
C GLU A 219 -6.58 -3.18 -22.31
N TRP A 220 -6.04 -3.64 -23.45
CA TRP A 220 -5.26 -2.81 -24.39
C TRP A 220 -5.95 -1.53 -24.86
N LYS A 221 -7.25 -1.62 -25.18
CA LYS A 221 -8.04 -0.48 -25.67
C LYS A 221 -8.04 0.71 -24.70
N GLY A 222 -8.06 0.45 -23.39
CA GLY A 222 -8.03 1.49 -22.36
C GLY A 222 -6.62 1.92 -21.95
N LEU A 223 -5.66 0.99 -22.00
CA LEU A 223 -4.29 1.23 -21.53
C LEU A 223 -3.41 1.91 -22.57
N SER A 224 -3.57 1.61 -23.85
CA SER A 224 -2.76 2.16 -24.94
C SER A 224 -2.71 3.70 -24.96
N VAL A 225 -3.82 4.36 -24.63
CA VAL A 225 -3.89 5.83 -24.51
C VAL A 225 -3.09 6.34 -23.31
N LYS A 226 -3.11 5.63 -22.19
CA LYS A 226 -2.39 6.01 -20.96
C LYS A 226 -0.90 5.70 -21.02
N MET A 227 -0.52 4.68 -21.81
CA MET A 227 0.86 4.25 -21.98
C MET A 227 1.62 5.03 -23.05
N ALA A 228 0.97 5.95 -23.76
CA ALA A 228 1.63 6.75 -24.78
C ALA A 228 2.77 7.61 -24.15
N PRO A 229 3.96 7.64 -24.77
CA PRO A 229 4.37 6.98 -26.01
C PRO A 229 4.65 5.47 -25.83
N LEU A 230 4.28 4.65 -26.82
CA LEU A 230 4.39 3.19 -26.76
C LEU A 230 5.79 2.63 -27.05
N ASP A 231 6.74 3.47 -27.46
CA ASP A 231 8.11 3.05 -27.82
C ASP A 231 8.84 2.27 -26.71
N PRO A 232 8.76 2.64 -25.42
CA PRO A 232 9.39 1.88 -24.34
C PRO A 232 8.82 0.46 -24.21
N LEU A 233 7.50 0.31 -24.36
CA LEU A 233 6.84 -1.00 -24.32
C LEU A 233 7.26 -1.85 -25.51
N ARG A 234 7.27 -1.29 -26.72
CA ARG A 234 7.71 -2.00 -27.93
C ARG A 234 9.14 -2.53 -27.78
N LYS A 235 10.08 -1.67 -27.38
CA LYS A 235 11.48 -2.07 -27.17
C LYS A 235 11.62 -3.17 -26.12
N THR A 236 10.83 -3.11 -25.05
CA THR A 236 10.87 -4.14 -24.01
C THR A 236 10.39 -5.49 -24.54
N ILE A 237 9.31 -5.50 -25.34
CA ILE A 237 8.80 -6.73 -25.96
C ILE A 237 9.78 -7.28 -27.00
N GLU A 238 10.40 -6.41 -27.81
CA GLU A 238 11.43 -6.81 -28.78
C GLU A 238 12.64 -7.47 -28.08
N ASN A 239 13.09 -6.91 -26.95
CA ASN A 239 14.15 -7.51 -26.15
C ASN A 239 13.77 -8.91 -25.64
N PHE A 240 12.51 -9.12 -25.22
CA PHE A 240 12.07 -10.44 -24.77
C PHE A 240 12.08 -11.49 -25.89
N GLN A 241 11.96 -11.08 -27.15
CA GLN A 241 11.94 -11.96 -28.32
C GLN A 241 13.34 -12.26 -28.88
N THR A 242 14.36 -11.49 -28.53
CA THR A 242 15.70 -11.58 -29.10
C THR A 242 16.69 -12.40 -28.25
N GLU A 243 16.27 -12.85 -27.06
CA GLU A 243 17.09 -13.67 -26.16
C GLU A 243 16.66 -15.16 -26.12
N GLU A 244 15.91 -15.63 -27.14
CA GLU A 244 15.80 -17.07 -27.50
C GLU A 244 17.02 -17.53 -28.31
#